data_AF-A0A2V7Z791-F1
#
_entry.id   AF-A0A2V7Z791-F1
#
_cell.length_a   1.000
_cell.length_b   1.000
_cell.length_c   1.000
_cell.angle_alpha   90.00
_cell.angle_beta   90.00
_cell.angle_gamma   90.00
#
_symmetry.space_group_name_H-M   'P 1'
#
loop_
_entity.id
_entity.type
_entity.pdbx_description
1 polymer ?
#
loop_
_entity_poly.entity_id
_entity_poly.type
_entity_poly.pdbx_seq_one_letter_code
_entity_poly.pdbx_strand_id
1 'polypeptide(L)'
;MASTGTARAVAIVRIATGVIFFAEGFSKITGEFVRGGFAESAREMAAGKAWPFWSHFLRAVVIPNASGFGWFFALAELALGVALILGFLTRAATIGGILLMVILLLGQTDLGKGGWAQWATAGLPTKFALLLLWLLFLADAGRTWGIDARFRRRPRPR
;
A
#
# COMPACT_ATOMS: atom_id res chain seq x y z
N MET A 1 -3.37 7.02 -27.27
CA MET A 1 -4.39 7.07 -26.18
C MET A 1 -4.91 5.67 -25.98
N ALA A 2 -5.05 5.19 -24.73
CA ALA A 2 -5.61 3.87 -24.47
C ALA A 2 -7.04 3.76 -25.03
N SER A 3 -7.44 2.58 -25.50
CA SER A 3 -8.81 2.35 -25.95
C SER A 3 -9.80 2.63 -24.82
N THR A 4 -11.04 3.02 -25.14
CA THR A 4 -12.08 3.26 -24.13
C THR A 4 -12.32 2.03 -23.24
N GLY A 5 -12.18 0.82 -23.79
CA GLY A 5 -12.26 -0.43 -23.03
C GLY A 5 -11.13 -0.56 -22.02
N THR A 6 -9.88 -0.35 -22.45
CA THR A 6 -8.70 -0.35 -21.57
C THR A 6 -8.82 0.69 -20.45
N ALA A 7 -9.28 1.90 -20.77
CA ALA A 7 -9.43 2.99 -19.80
C ALA A 7 -10.48 2.67 -18.72
N ARG A 8 -11.56 1.97 -19.08
CA ARG A 8 -12.57 1.48 -18.12
C ARG A 8 -12.03 0.34 -17.26
N ALA A 9 -11.31 -0.61 -17.86
CA ALA A 9 -10.68 -1.70 -17.12
C ALA A 9 -9.70 -1.18 -16.05
N VAL A 10 -8.86 -0.20 -16.39
CA VAL A 10 -7.95 0.45 -15.42
C VAL A 10 -8.73 1.12 -14.27
N ALA A 11 -9.86 1.78 -14.55
CA ALA A 11 -10.69 2.37 -13.51
C ALA A 11 -11.30 1.32 -12.57
N ILE A 12 -11.76 0.18 -13.12
CA ILE A 12 -12.28 -0.94 -12.33
C ILE A 12 -11.19 -1.50 -11.42
N VAL A 13 -10.00 -1.76 -11.97
CA VAL A 13 -8.85 -2.24 -11.17
C VAL A 13 -8.50 -1.23 -10.08
N ARG A 14 -8.44 0.07 -10.39
CA ARG A 14 -8.18 1.13 -9.40
C ARG A 14 -9.18 1.07 -8.24
N ILE A 15 -10.47 1.00 -8.54
CA ILE A 15 -11.54 0.97 -7.53
C ILE A 15 -11.44 -0.32 -6.71
N ALA A 16 -11.26 -1.47 -7.35
CA ALA A 16 -11.11 -2.76 -6.65
C ALA A 16 -9.89 -2.78 -5.72
N THR A 17 -8.74 -2.29 -6.19
CA THR A 17 -7.54 -2.10 -5.34
C THR A 17 -7.83 -1.17 -4.17
N GLY A 18 -8.54 -0.06 -4.42
CA GLY A 18 -8.97 0.86 -3.36
C GLY A 18 -9.87 0.21 -2.32
N VAL A 19 -10.83 -0.64 -2.73
CA VAL A 19 -11.70 -1.40 -1.82
C VAL A 19 -10.90 -2.34 -0.93
N ILE A 20 -9.90 -3.04 -1.48
CA ILE A 20 -9.03 -3.93 -0.70
C ILE A 20 -8.27 -3.12 0.36
N PHE A 21 -7.64 -2.01 -0.02
CA PHE A 21 -6.93 -1.15 0.94
C PHE A 21 -7.84 -0.53 1.99
N PHE A 22 -9.06 -0.14 1.60
CA PHE A 22 -10.06 0.37 2.54
C PHE A 22 -10.43 -0.69 3.57
N ALA A 23 -10.70 -1.93 3.12
CA ALA A 23 -11.06 -3.04 4.00
C ALA A 23 -9.90 -3.40 4.95
N GLU A 24 -8.67 -3.43 4.45
CA GLU A 24 -7.46 -3.66 5.25
C GLU A 24 -7.27 -2.58 6.32
N GLY A 25 -7.29 -1.29 5.94
CA GLY A 25 -7.14 -0.20 6.88
C GLY A 25 -8.28 -0.15 7.91
N PHE A 26 -9.52 -0.34 7.46
CA PHE A 26 -10.69 -0.35 8.33
C PHE A 26 -10.63 -1.51 9.34
N SER A 27 -10.32 -2.73 8.88
CA SER A 27 -10.20 -3.90 9.77
C SER A 27 -9.08 -3.72 10.80
N LYS A 28 -7.97 -3.07 10.43
CA LYS A 28 -6.88 -2.75 11.36
C LYS A 28 -7.29 -1.73 12.41
N ILE A 29 -8.05 -0.70 12.04
CA ILE A 29 -8.58 0.30 12.99
C ILE A 29 -9.57 -0.33 13.96
N THR A 30 -10.45 -1.20 13.48
CA THR A 30 -11.50 -1.82 14.31
C THR A 30 -11.02 -3.04 15.09
N GLY A 31 -9.89 -3.65 14.70
CA GLY A 31 -9.39 -4.90 15.25
C GLY A 31 -8.18 -4.76 16.19
N GLU A 32 -7.54 -5.89 16.47
CA GLU A 32 -6.41 -5.96 17.41
C GLU A 32 -5.13 -5.32 16.90
N PHE A 33 -5.03 -5.03 15.59
CA PHE A 33 -3.82 -4.48 15.00
C PHE A 33 -3.35 -3.20 15.70
N VAL A 34 -4.24 -2.22 15.90
CA VAL A 34 -3.94 -0.97 16.64
C VAL A 34 -3.95 -1.14 18.16
N ARG A 35 -4.44 -2.28 18.67
CA ARG A 35 -4.55 -2.60 20.11
C ARG A 35 -3.44 -3.51 20.64
N GLY A 36 -2.40 -3.74 19.86
CA GLY A 36 -1.23 -4.53 20.28
C GLY A 36 -0.72 -5.50 19.22
N GLY A 37 -1.58 -5.93 18.29
CA GLY A 37 -1.22 -6.88 17.24
C GLY A 37 -0.11 -6.36 16.31
N PHE A 38 -0.02 -5.05 16.07
CA PHE A 38 1.11 -4.48 15.34
C PHE A 38 2.44 -4.66 16.10
N ALA A 39 2.45 -4.49 17.43
CA ALA A 39 3.65 -4.66 18.23
C ALA A 39 4.16 -6.11 18.18
N GLU A 40 3.25 -7.08 18.24
CA GLU A 40 3.56 -8.51 18.07
C GLU A 40 4.13 -8.79 16.69
N SER A 41 3.44 -8.32 15.64
CA SER A 41 3.91 -8.44 14.26
C SER A 41 5.31 -7.84 14.08
N ALA A 42 5.58 -6.66 14.67
CA ALA A 42 6.87 -6.01 14.60
C ALA A 42 7.99 -6.80 15.31
N ARG A 43 7.67 -7.44 16.45
CA ARG A 43 8.62 -8.32 17.16
C ARG A 43 8.94 -9.56 16.34
N GLU A 44 7.94 -10.19 15.73
CA GLU A 44 8.17 -11.34 14.84
C GLU A 44 9.02 -10.96 13.62
N MET A 45 8.74 -9.81 13.01
CA MET A 45 9.52 -9.30 11.89
C MET A 45 10.99 -9.10 12.30
N ALA A 46 11.22 -8.45 13.44
CA ALA A 46 12.56 -8.23 13.97
C ALA A 46 13.27 -9.53 14.39
N ALA A 47 12.55 -10.59 14.72
CA ALA A 47 13.13 -11.87 15.16
C ALA A 47 13.75 -12.67 14.01
N GLY A 48 13.22 -12.59 12.79
CA GLY A 48 13.75 -13.40 11.70
C GLY A 48 13.26 -13.11 10.29
N LYS A 49 12.25 -12.25 10.10
CA LYS A 49 11.66 -11.99 8.77
C LYS A 49 12.25 -10.74 8.09
N ALA A 50 12.68 -9.76 8.88
CA ALA A 50 13.18 -8.49 8.39
C ALA A 50 14.66 -8.55 7.99
N TRP A 51 15.05 -7.63 7.11
CA TRP A 51 16.46 -7.38 6.78
C TRP A 51 17.26 -7.01 8.04
N PRO A 52 18.56 -7.31 8.13
CA PRO A 52 19.35 -7.05 9.35
C PRO A 52 19.29 -5.59 9.84
N PHE A 53 19.49 -4.63 8.95
CA PHE A 53 19.43 -3.20 9.31
C PHE A 53 18.01 -2.78 9.71
N TRP A 54 16.99 -3.36 9.07
CA TRP A 54 15.59 -3.07 9.37
C TRP A 54 15.16 -3.68 10.70
N SER A 55 15.65 -4.87 11.05
CA SER A 55 15.45 -5.48 12.37
C SER A 55 15.98 -4.57 13.49
N HIS A 56 17.14 -3.95 13.29
CA HIS A 56 17.66 -2.98 14.26
C HIS A 56 16.73 -1.77 14.40
N PHE A 57 16.27 -1.18 13.30
CA PHE A 57 15.31 -0.09 13.30
C PHE A 57 13.97 -0.48 13.99
N LEU A 58 13.48 -1.69 13.71
CA LEU A 58 12.27 -2.21 14.35
C LEU A 58 12.43 -2.27 15.88
N ARG A 59 13.57 -2.77 16.37
CA ARG A 59 13.85 -2.90 17.81
C ARG A 59 14.07 -1.55 18.50
N ALA A 60 14.81 -0.66 17.86
CA ALA A 60 15.21 0.61 18.46
C ALA A 60 14.11 1.68 18.40
N VAL A 61 13.29 1.68 17.34
CA VAL A 61 12.35 2.78 17.07
C VAL A 61 10.91 2.32 16.99
N VAL A 62 10.61 1.28 16.20
CA VAL A 62 9.22 0.91 15.90
C VAL A 62 8.53 0.22 17.07
N ILE A 63 9.16 -0.80 17.66
CA ILE A 63 8.58 -1.58 18.77
C ILE A 63 8.31 -0.72 20.01
N PRO A 64 9.22 0.18 20.45
CA PRO A 64 8.93 1.10 21.56
C PRO A 64 7.76 2.05 21.28
N ASN A 65 7.54 2.41 20.02
CA ASN A 65 6.49 3.35 19.58
C ASN A 65 5.35 2.64 18.83
N ALA A 66 5.13 1.34 19.10
CA ALA A 66 4.32 0.47 18.26
C ALA A 66 2.86 0.93 18.12
N SER A 67 2.27 1.52 19.15
CA SER A 67 0.89 2.04 19.07
C SER A 67 0.78 3.13 18.00
N GLY A 68 1.69 4.10 17.98
CA GLY A 68 1.70 5.19 17.00
C GLY A 68 1.93 4.68 15.57
N PHE A 69 2.90 3.78 15.38
CA PHE A 69 3.14 3.17 14.08
C PHE A 69 1.96 2.30 13.61
N GLY A 70 1.34 1.52 14.50
CA GLY A 70 0.16 0.73 14.18
C GLY A 70 -0.99 1.60 13.65
N TRP A 71 -1.30 2.69 14.34
CA TRP A 71 -2.29 3.67 13.87
C TRP A 71 -1.89 4.32 12.55
N PHE A 72 -0.61 4.69 12.38
CA PHE A 72 -0.11 5.26 11.14
C PHE A 72 -0.35 4.31 9.95
N PHE A 73 0.03 3.03 10.05
CA PHE A 73 -0.18 2.07 8.96
C PHE A 73 -1.67 1.86 8.67
N ALA A 74 -2.50 1.71 9.71
CA ALA A 74 -3.93 1.49 9.55
C ALA A 74 -4.63 2.68 8.87
N LEU A 75 -4.31 3.90 9.29
CA LEU A 75 -4.85 5.14 8.69
C LEU A 75 -4.30 5.38 7.28
N ALA A 76 -3.01 5.10 7.04
CA ALA A 76 -2.40 5.26 5.72
C ALA A 76 -3.05 4.33 4.68
N GLU A 77 -3.29 3.07 5.03
CA GLU A 77 -4.00 2.13 4.16
C GLU A 77 -5.46 2.54 3.92
N LEU A 78 -6.17 2.98 4.97
CA LEU A 78 -7.54 3.45 4.82
C LEU A 78 -7.60 4.66 3.89
N ALA A 79 -6.73 5.66 4.11
CA ALA A 79 -6.67 6.86 3.29
C ALA A 79 -6.30 6.54 1.83
N LEU A 80 -5.36 5.62 1.62
CA LEU A 80 -5.02 5.10 0.30
C LEU A 80 -6.24 4.46 -0.38
N GLY A 81 -6.98 3.62 0.33
CA GLY A 81 -8.19 2.98 -0.16
C GLY A 81 -9.24 4.00 -0.62
N VAL A 82 -9.55 4.99 0.24
CA VAL A 82 -10.48 6.08 -0.07
C VAL A 82 -10.02 6.86 -1.32
N ALA A 83 -8.75 7.24 -1.38
CA ALA A 83 -8.20 8.00 -2.50
C ALA A 83 -8.32 7.25 -3.83
N LEU A 84 -8.04 5.95 -3.84
CA LEU A 84 -8.15 5.11 -5.04
C LEU A 84 -9.60 4.85 -5.48
N ILE A 85 -10.51 4.62 -4.53
CA ILE A 85 -11.94 4.45 -4.82
C ILE A 85 -12.48 5.70 -5.52
N LEU A 86 -12.24 6.87 -4.92
CA LEU A 86 -12.71 8.14 -5.44
C LEU A 86 -11.93 8.59 -6.71
N GLY A 87 -10.75 8.03 -6.94
CA GLY A 87 -9.80 8.54 -7.92
C GLY A 87 -9.43 9.99 -7.64
N PHE A 88 -9.14 10.30 -6.37
CA PHE A 88 -8.73 11.61 -5.88
C PHE A 88 -7.25 11.58 -5.50
N LEU A 89 -6.46 12.49 -6.06
CA LEU A 89 -5.00 12.50 -5.93
C LEU A 89 -4.38 11.15 -6.27
N THR A 90 -4.93 10.45 -7.28
CA THR A 90 -4.63 9.04 -7.59
C THR A 90 -3.13 8.80 -7.76
N ARG A 91 -2.40 9.73 -8.42
CA ARG A 91 -0.95 9.62 -8.60
C ARG A 91 -0.17 9.75 -7.29
N ALA A 92 -0.59 10.65 -6.41
CA ALA A 92 0.03 10.81 -5.11
C ALA A 92 -0.29 9.62 -4.21
N ALA A 93 -1.54 9.14 -4.25
CA ALA A 93 -1.99 7.95 -3.55
C ALA A 93 -1.19 6.71 -3.97
N THR A 94 -0.99 6.47 -5.28
CA THR A 94 -0.18 5.33 -5.72
C THR A 94 1.29 5.45 -5.32
N ILE A 95 1.90 6.64 -5.34
CA ILE A 95 3.26 6.85 -4.81
C ILE A 95 3.31 6.54 -3.30
N GLY A 96 2.37 7.08 -2.52
CA GLY A 96 2.29 6.83 -1.09
C GLY A 96 2.10 5.35 -0.77
N GLY A 97 1.23 4.67 -1.51
CA GLY A 97 1.03 3.22 -1.40
C GLY A 97 2.28 2.43 -1.77
N ILE A 98 3.00 2.80 -2.84
CA ILE A 98 4.27 2.16 -3.22
C ILE A 98 5.27 2.27 -2.08
N LEU A 99 5.44 3.46 -1.50
CA LEU A 99 6.33 3.66 -0.35
C LEU A 99 5.90 2.81 0.85
N LEU A 100 4.60 2.76 1.15
CA LEU A 100 4.04 1.96 2.23
C LEU A 100 4.34 0.46 2.04
N MET A 101 4.12 -0.07 0.84
CA MET A 101 4.39 -1.47 0.52
C MET A 101 5.88 -1.81 0.59
N VAL A 102 6.76 -0.90 0.15
CA VAL A 102 8.22 -1.08 0.28
C VAL A 102 8.63 -1.16 1.75
N ILE A 103 8.13 -0.26 2.60
CA ILE A 103 8.39 -0.25 4.05
C ILE A 103 7.94 -1.58 4.69
N LEU A 104 6.75 -2.08 4.34
CA LEU A 104 6.24 -3.36 4.83
C LEU A 104 7.11 -4.55 4.35
N LEU A 105 7.55 -4.54 3.09
CA LEU A 105 8.41 -5.61 2.54
C LEU A 105 9.77 -5.71 3.24
N LEU A 106 10.35 -4.59 3.69
CA LEU A 106 11.58 -4.61 4.48
C LEU A 106 11.42 -5.37 5.82
N GLY A 107 10.21 -5.40 6.37
CA GLY A 107 9.86 -6.18 7.56
C GLY A 107 9.47 -7.62 7.29
N GLN A 108 8.89 -7.89 6.12
CA GLN A 108 8.30 -9.19 5.78
C GLN A 108 9.22 -10.13 5.00
N THR A 109 10.25 -9.60 4.34
CA THR A 109 11.14 -10.37 3.46
C THR A 109 12.59 -10.13 3.84
N ASP A 110 13.39 -11.19 3.95
CA ASP A 110 14.86 -11.09 4.07
C ASP A 110 15.47 -11.95 2.96
N LEU A 111 16.36 -11.34 2.16
CA LEU A 111 17.07 -12.02 1.08
C LEU A 111 18.18 -12.87 1.70
N GLY A 112 17.92 -14.16 1.91
CA GLY A 112 18.98 -15.14 2.17
C GLY A 112 18.73 -16.18 3.25
N LYS A 113 17.65 -16.10 4.03
CA LYS A 113 17.40 -17.06 5.12
C LYS A 113 16.61 -18.31 4.73
N GLY A 114 15.91 -18.28 3.59
CA GLY A 114 14.86 -19.24 3.27
C GLY A 114 14.89 -19.92 1.90
N GLY A 115 15.93 -19.64 1.10
CA GLY A 115 15.96 -20.04 -0.31
C GLY A 115 14.86 -19.39 -1.16
N TRP A 116 14.78 -19.81 -2.42
CA TRP A 116 13.92 -19.19 -3.44
C TRP A 116 12.42 -19.31 -3.14
N ALA A 117 11.96 -20.47 -2.65
CA ALA A 117 10.56 -20.71 -2.37
C ALA A 117 10.03 -19.81 -1.25
N GLN A 118 10.78 -19.67 -0.15
CA GLN A 118 10.41 -18.79 0.95
C GLN A 118 10.47 -17.32 0.54
N TRP A 119 11.48 -16.92 -0.23
CA TRP A 119 11.52 -15.56 -0.77
C TRP A 119 10.27 -15.27 -1.60
N ALA A 120 9.87 -16.19 -2.48
CA ALA A 120 8.72 -15.99 -3.37
C ALA A 120 7.42 -15.76 -2.57
N THR A 121 7.15 -16.56 -1.54
CA THR A 121 5.90 -16.53 -0.77
C THR A 121 5.89 -15.50 0.36
N ALA A 122 7.04 -15.09 0.90
CA ALA A 122 7.11 -14.08 1.94
C ALA A 122 6.58 -12.73 1.45
N GLY A 123 5.64 -12.13 2.21
CA GLY A 123 5.02 -10.85 1.85
C GLY A 123 4.27 -10.85 0.51
N LEU A 124 3.82 -12.02 0.03
CA LEU A 124 3.23 -12.17 -1.30
C LEU A 124 2.07 -11.18 -1.58
N PRO A 125 1.08 -10.98 -0.67
CA PRO A 125 0.05 -9.97 -0.87
C PRO A 125 0.62 -8.56 -1.06
N THR A 126 1.61 -8.19 -0.24
CA THR A 126 2.30 -6.90 -0.29
C THR A 126 3.03 -6.68 -1.62
N LYS A 127 3.64 -7.74 -2.18
CA LYS A 127 4.29 -7.68 -3.51
C LYS A 127 3.28 -7.46 -4.64
N PHE A 128 2.16 -8.19 -4.60
CA PHE A 128 1.11 -8.00 -5.61
C PHE A 128 0.47 -6.62 -5.48
N ALA A 129 0.23 -6.13 -4.27
CA ALA A 129 -0.25 -4.77 -4.04
C ALA A 129 0.75 -3.73 -4.58
N LEU A 130 2.05 -3.89 -4.32
CA LEU A 130 3.10 -3.04 -4.87
C LEU A 130 3.07 -3.02 -6.40
N LEU A 131 2.99 -4.19 -7.05
CA LEU A 131 2.91 -4.30 -8.50
C LEU A 131 1.66 -3.59 -9.05
N LEU A 132 0.49 -3.82 -8.43
CA LEU A 132 -0.76 -3.17 -8.83
C LEU A 132 -0.66 -1.64 -8.71
N LEU A 133 -0.11 -1.12 -7.61
CA LEU A 133 0.06 0.31 -7.42
C LEU A 133 1.01 0.93 -8.46
N TRP A 134 2.10 0.22 -8.82
CA TRP A 134 2.97 0.61 -9.93
C TRP A 134 2.24 0.66 -11.26
N LEU A 135 1.47 -0.38 -11.60
CA LEU A 135 0.69 -0.41 -12.83
C LEU A 135 -0.36 0.71 -12.88
N LEU A 136 -1.04 0.99 -11.76
CA LEU A 136 -2.01 2.08 -11.66
C LEU A 136 -1.36 3.47 -11.79
N PHE A 137 -0.15 3.63 -11.25
CA PHE A 137 0.63 4.86 -11.42
C PHE A 137 1.01 5.08 -12.89
N LEU A 138 1.53 4.05 -13.55
CA LEU A 138 1.95 4.10 -14.96
C LEU A 138 0.76 4.29 -15.92
N ALA A 139 -0.39 3.68 -15.61
CA ALA A 139 -1.61 3.77 -16.41
C ALA A 139 -2.37 5.11 -16.23
N ASP A 140 -1.91 6.00 -15.34
CA ASP A 140 -2.60 7.25 -14.97
C ASP A 140 -4.07 7.03 -14.60
N ALA A 141 -4.30 6.10 -13.67
CA ALA A 141 -5.60 5.51 -13.37
C ALA A 141 -6.68 6.51 -12.90
N GLY A 142 -6.33 7.74 -12.53
CA GLY A 142 -7.26 8.79 -12.13
C GLY A 142 -8.07 9.40 -13.28
N ARG A 143 -7.71 9.11 -14.54
CA ARG A 143 -8.31 9.75 -15.74
C ARG A 143 -9.74 9.32 -16.06
N THR A 144 -10.16 8.14 -15.62
CA THR A 144 -11.48 7.58 -15.92
C THR A 144 -12.23 7.34 -14.63
N TRP A 145 -13.46 7.86 -14.51
CA TRP A 145 -14.29 7.73 -13.30
C TRP A 145 -13.60 8.16 -11.98
N GLY A 146 -12.61 9.05 -12.07
CA GLY A 146 -11.91 9.62 -10.91
C GLY A 146 -12.23 11.10 -10.77
N ILE A 147 -12.19 11.62 -9.54
CA ILE A 147 -12.29 13.05 -9.26
C ILE A 147 -11.17 13.82 -9.98
N ASP A 148 -9.96 13.25 -10.12
CA ASP A 148 -8.81 13.84 -10.82
C ASP A 148 -9.12 14.25 -12.27
N ALA A 149 -10.02 13.51 -12.94
CA ALA A 149 -10.43 13.80 -14.31
C ALA A 149 -11.17 15.14 -14.43
N ARG A 150 -11.81 15.62 -13.35
CA ARG A 150 -12.53 16.90 -13.33
C ARG A 150 -11.57 18.09 -13.31
N PHE A 151 -10.42 17.98 -12.64
CA PHE A 151 -9.45 19.08 -12.52
C PHE A 151 -8.56 19.27 -13.76
N ARG A 152 -8.43 18.24 -14.61
CA ARG A 152 -7.64 18.31 -15.85
C ARG A 152 -8.41 18.83 -17.07
N ARG A 153 -9.71 19.07 -16.95
CA ARG A 153 -10.52 19.75 -17.98
C ARG A 153 -10.42 21.27 -17.82
N ARG A 154 -9.25 21.86 -18.10
CA ARG A 154 -9.17 23.30 -18.41
C ARG A 154 -9.05 23.46 -19.93
N PRO A 155 -9.90 24.27 -20.58
CA PRO A 155 -9.79 24.55 -22.02
C PRO A 155 -8.45 25.19 -22.35
N ARG A 156 -7.85 24.85 -23.50
CA ARG A 156 -6.76 25.65 -24.08
C ARG A 156 -7.29 27.06 -24.39
N PRO A 157 -6.56 28.15 -24.05
CA PRO A 157 -6.86 29.45 -24.62
C PRO A 157 -6.75 29.33 -26.15
N ARG A 158 -7.75 29.87 -26.86
CA ARG A 158 -7.72 30.01 -28.32
C ARG A 158 -6.71 31.07 -28.71
#